data_AF-A0A2V7Y298-F1
#
_entry.id   AF-A0A2V7Y298-F1
#
_cell.length_a   1.000
_cell.length_b   1.000
_cell.length_c   1.000
_cell.angle_alpha   90.00
_cell.angle_beta   90.00
_cell.angle_gamma   90.00
#
_symmetry.space_group_name_H-M   'P 1'
#
loop_
_entity.id
_entity.type
_entity.pdbx_description
1 polymer ?
#
loop_
_entity_poly.entity_id
_entity_poly.type
_entity_poly.pdbx_seq_one_letter_code
_entity_poly.pdbx_strand_id
1 'polypeptide(L)' 'MADQQQYDVVVIGSGPGGYVAGIRAGQLGMKVAVVEKDPFLGGTCTHRGCIPTKALLENADIFEKVHRAKEFGINVGGVQ' A
#
# COMPACT_ATOMS: atom_id res chain seq x y z
N MET A 1 17.26 31.79 -13.28
CA MET A 1 15.97 32.17 -12.66
C MET A 1 15.20 30.90 -12.43
N ALA A 2 14.67 30.69 -11.22
CA ALA A 2 13.93 29.47 -10.91
C ALA A 2 12.62 29.47 -11.72
N ASP A 3 12.43 28.43 -12.52
CA ASP A 3 11.22 28.23 -13.31
C ASP A 3 10.05 27.93 -12.35
N GLN A 4 9.16 28.91 -12.17
CA GLN A 4 7.98 28.76 -11.31
C GLN A 4 6.92 27.97 -12.07
N GLN A 5 6.89 26.66 -11.85
CA GLN A 5 5.85 25.79 -12.36
C GLN A 5 4.54 26.07 -11.62
N GLN A 6 3.54 26.60 -12.34
CA GLN A 6 2.17 26.72 -11.83
C GLN A 6 1.44 25.38 -11.90
N TYR A 7 0.68 25.07 -10.86
CA TYR A 7 -0.19 23.89 -10.72
C TYR A 7 -1.53 24.33 -10.15
N ASP A 8 -2.61 23.69 -10.57
CA ASP A 8 -3.95 23.94 -10.04
C ASP A 8 -4.14 23.28 -8.66
N VAL A 9 -3.48 22.13 -8.45
CA VAL A 9 -3.53 21.38 -7.20
C VAL A 9 -2.13 20.86 -6.86
N VAL A 10 -1.71 21.06 -5.61
CA VAL A 10 -0.50 20.43 -5.06
C VAL A 10 -0.91 19.54 -3.90
N VAL A 11 -0.61 18.24 -4.02
CA VAL A 11 -0.87 17.24 -2.98
C VAL A 11 0.43 16.94 -2.24
N ILE A 12 0.42 17.11 -0.92
CA ILE A 12 1.55 16.79 -0.07
C ILE A 12 1.33 15.39 0.53
N GLY A 13 2.18 14.46 0.13
CA GLY A 13 2.13 13.04 0.47
C GLY A 13 1.48 12.19 -0.62
N SER A 14 2.10 11.07 -0.95
CA SER A 14 1.64 10.09 -1.94
C SER A 14 0.96 8.87 -1.30
N GLY A 15 0.44 9.00 -0.08
CA GLY A 15 -0.35 7.93 0.56
C GLY A 15 -1.68 7.68 -0.18
N PRO A 16 -2.50 6.70 0.27
CA PRO A 16 -3.77 6.36 -0.37
C PRO A 16 -4.69 7.56 -0.61
N GLY A 17 -4.81 8.47 0.36
CA GLY A 17 -5.59 9.69 0.15
C GLY A 17 -4.94 10.63 -0.88
N GLY A 18 -3.62 10.77 -0.83
CA GLY A 18 -2.88 11.70 -1.66
C GLY A 18 -2.84 11.31 -3.13
N TYR A 19 -2.41 10.08 -3.45
CA TYR A 19 -2.37 9.66 -4.86
C TYR A 19 -3.79 9.57 -5.44
N VAL A 20 -4.81 9.18 -4.67
CA VAL A 20 -6.20 9.14 -5.17
C VAL A 20 -6.70 10.54 -5.48
N ALA A 21 -6.47 11.50 -4.58
CA ALA A 21 -6.83 12.90 -4.82
C ALA A 21 -6.10 13.47 -6.04
N GLY A 22 -4.80 13.20 -6.17
CA GLY A 22 -3.99 13.66 -7.30
C GLY A 22 -4.44 13.07 -8.63
N ILE A 23 -4.69 11.75 -8.68
CA ILE A 23 -5.24 11.08 -9.87
C ILE A 23 -6.61 11.66 -10.22
N ARG A 24 -7.48 11.86 -9.22
CA ARG A 24 -8.83 12.38 -9.47
C ARG A 24 -8.79 13.81 -10.00
N ALA A 25 -7.94 14.67 -9.46
CA ALA A 25 -7.74 16.02 -9.96
C ALA A 25 -7.20 16.02 -11.40
N GLY A 26 -6.24 15.15 -11.72
CA GLY A 26 -5.73 14.98 -13.08
C GLY A 26 -6.81 14.51 -14.08
N GLN A 27 -7.70 13.60 -13.65
CA GLN A 27 -8.85 13.17 -14.46
C GLN A 27 -9.86 14.30 -14.73
N LEU A 28 -9.90 15.34 -13.89
CA LEU A 28 -10.72 16.53 -14.08
C LEU A 28 -10.03 17.61 -14.93
N GLY A 29 -8.85 17.31 -15.51
CA GLY A 29 -8.11 18.20 -16.39
C GLY A 29 -7.21 19.22 -15.67
N MET A 30 -7.03 19.09 -14.36
CA MET A 30 -6.15 19.97 -13.58
C MET A 30 -4.68 19.57 -13.76
N LYS A 31 -3.77 20.55 -13.77
CA LYS A 31 -2.33 20.34 -13.68
C LYS A 31 -1.96 20.09 -12.21
N VAL A 32 -1.60 18.86 -11.89
CA VAL A 32 -1.38 18.41 -10.49
C VAL A 32 0.09 18.14 -10.22
N ALA A 33 0.58 18.57 -9.05
CA ALA A 33 1.84 18.10 -8.47
C ALA A 33 1.57 17.23 -7.24
N VAL A 34 2.30 16.12 -7.11
CA VAL A 34 2.32 15.31 -5.88
C VAL A 34 3.74 15.36 -5.31
N VAL A 35 3.87 15.75 -4.05
CA VAL A 35 5.15 15.87 -3.36
C VAL A 35 5.26 14.76 -2.34
N GLU A 36 6.24 13.89 -2.50
CA GLU A 36 6.55 12.81 -1.56
C GLU A 36 8.00 12.95 -1.08
N LYS A 37 8.22 12.71 0.21
CA LYS A 37 9.56 12.75 0.81
C LYS A 37 10.31 11.43 0.59
N ASP A 38 9.58 10.33 0.51
CA ASP A 38 10.13 8.99 0.33
C ASP A 38 10.48 8.75 -1.15
N PRO A 39 11.49 7.89 -1.46
CA PRO A 39 11.86 7.56 -2.85
C PRO A 39 10.84 6.64 -3.56
N PHE A 40 9.73 6.29 -2.89
CA PHE A 40 8.66 5.43 -3.39
C PHE A 40 7.30 6.05 -3.11
N LEU A 41 6.31 5.73 -3.94
CA LEU A 41 4.94 6.22 -3.81
C LEU A 41 4.05 5.21 -3.06
N GLY A 42 2.95 5.67 -2.49
CA GLY A 42 1.93 4.82 -1.84
C GLY A 42 1.86 4.98 -0.32
N GLY A 43 2.82 5.68 0.27
CA GLY A 43 2.86 6.03 1.69
C GLY A 43 2.78 4.83 2.64
N THR A 44 2.30 5.07 3.86
CA THR A 44 2.32 4.08 4.95
C THR A 44 1.55 2.81 4.63
N CYS A 45 0.34 2.92 4.05
CA CYS A 45 -0.55 1.78 3.82
C CYS A 45 0.13 0.68 2.98
N THR A 46 0.80 1.09 1.89
CA THR A 46 1.44 0.17 0.95
C THR A 46 2.73 -0.42 1.52
N HIS A 47 3.55 0.40 2.20
CA HIS A 47 4.93 0.01 2.51
C HIS A 47 5.16 -0.45 3.94
N ARG A 48 4.38 0.08 4.90
CA ARG A 48 4.62 -0.12 6.34
C ARG A 48 3.33 -0.18 7.16
N GLY A 49 2.24 -0.62 6.53
CA GLY A 49 0.91 -0.59 7.13
C GLY A 49 0.06 -1.74 6.62
N CYS A 50 -1.12 -1.42 6.10
CA CYS A 50 -2.14 -2.40 5.79
C CYS A 50 -1.63 -3.56 4.90
N ILE A 51 -0.92 -3.26 3.82
CA ILE A 51 -0.47 -4.29 2.86
C ILE A 51 0.52 -5.29 3.50
N PRO A 52 1.67 -4.87 4.07
CA PRO A 52 2.60 -5.82 4.67
C PRO A 52 2.00 -6.53 5.88
N THR A 53 1.17 -5.84 6.69
CA THR A 53 0.51 -6.50 7.83
C THR A 53 -0.44 -7.60 7.37
N LYS A 54 -1.21 -7.39 6.30
CA LYS A 54 -2.12 -8.43 5.78
C LYS A 54 -1.38 -9.60 5.15
N ALA A 55 -0.26 -9.35 4.46
CA ALA A 55 0.59 -10.44 3.95
C ALA A 55 1.14 -11.32 5.09
N LEU A 56 1.60 -10.70 6.18
CA LEU A 56 2.10 -11.44 7.35
C LEU A 56 0.98 -12.20 8.08
N LEU A 57 -0.20 -11.58 8.23
CA LEU A 57 -1.34 -12.22 8.88
C LEU A 57 -1.84 -13.45 8.11
N GLU A 58 -1.85 -13.40 6.78
CA GLU A 58 -2.24 -14.57 5.97
C GLU A 58 -1.27 -15.73 6.16
N ASN A 59 0.04 -15.46 6.17
CA ASN A 59 1.04 -16.49 6.43
C ASN A 59 0.87 -17.12 7.82
N ALA A 60 0.59 -16.29 8.83
CA ALA A 60 0.32 -16.77 10.19
C ALA A 60 -0.95 -17.63 10.25
N ASP A 61 -2.01 -17.23 9.54
CA ASP A 61 -3.26 -17.99 9.47
C ASP A 61 -3.09 -19.34 8.76
N ILE A 62 -2.30 -19.38 7.67
CA ILE A 62 -1.94 -20.64 7.00
C ILE A 62 -1.15 -21.55 7.95
N PHE A 63 -0.16 -21.01 8.66
CA PHE A 63 0.64 -21.78 9.61
C PHE A 63 -0.23 -22.40 10.71
N GLU A 64 -1.17 -21.62 11.25
CA GLU A 64 -2.13 -22.10 12.27
C GLU A 64 -3.05 -23.19 11.72
N LYS A 65 -3.60 -23.01 10.51
CA LYS A 65 -4.42 -24.03 9.85
C LYS A 65 -3.65 -25.33 9.63
N VAL A 66 -2.38 -25.25 9.26
CA VAL A 66 -1.51 -26.42 9.11
C VAL A 66 -1.27 -27.11 10.45
N HIS A 67 -1.06 -26.37 11.54
CA HIS A 67 -0.93 -26.95 12.89
C HIS A 67 -2.20 -27.68 13.33
N ARG A 68 -3.36 -27.15 12.94
CA ARG A 68 -4.68 -27.71 13.25
C ARG A 68 -5.22 -28.67 12.19
N ALA A 69 -4.42 -29.02 11.19
CA ALA A 69 -4.83 -29.88 10.07
C ALA A 69 -5.44 -31.23 10.51
N LYS A 70 -4.99 -31.78 11.65
CA LYS A 70 -5.53 -33.02 12.22
C LYS A 70 -7.01 -32.92 12.60
N GLU A 71 -7.49 -31.75 13.02
CA GLU A 71 -8.91 -31.51 13.32
C GLU A 71 -9.78 -31.69 12.07
N PHE A 72 -9.19 -31.49 10.90
CA PHE A 72 -9.84 -31.66 9.60
C PHE A 72 -9.56 -33.04 8.97
N GLY A 73 -8.96 -33.97 9.71
CA GLY A 73 -8.60 -35.30 9.21
C GLY A 73 -7.42 -35.31 8.24
N ILE A 74 -6.63 -34.24 8.18
CA ILE A 74 -5.48 -34.09 7.28
C ILE A 74 -4.18 -34.38 8.04
N ASN A 75 -3.37 -35.30 7.51
CA ASN A 75 -2.02 -35.56 8.00
C ASN A 75 -1.01 -34.70 7.24
N VAL A 76 -0.24 -33.89 7.97
CA VAL A 76 0.83 -33.04 7.42
C VAL A 76 2.19 -33.55 7.89
N GLY A 77 3.17 -33.56 6.98
CA GLY A 77 4.57 -33.88 7.29
C GLY A 77 5.30 -32.72 7.98
N GLY A 78 6.63 -32.70 7.91
CA GLY A 78 7.42 -31.56 8.40
C GLY A 78 7.12 -30.27 7.63
N VAL A 79 6.97 -29.15 8.33
CA VAL A 79 6.66 -27.82 7.78
C VAL A 79 7.82 -26.88 8.12
N GLN A 80 8.25 -26.05 7.17
CA GLN A 80 9.28 -25.01 7.32
C GLN A 80 8.71 -23.65 6.98
#